data_AF-A0A957QLL9-F1
#
_entry.id   AF-A0A957QLL9-F1
#
_cell.length_a   1.000
_cell.length_b   1.000
_cell.length_c   1.000
_cell.angle_alpha   90.00
_cell.angle_beta   90.00
_cell.angle_gamma   90.00
#
_symmetry.space_group_name_H-M   'P 1'
#
loop_
_entity.id
_entity.type
_entity.pdbx_description
1 polymer ?
#
loop_
_entity_poly.entity_id
_entity_poly.type
_entity_poly.pdbx_seq_one_letter_code
_entity_poly.pdbx_strand_id
1 'polypeptide(L)'
;LGAYTELIKLHSAHFQAVDRYSYFAQVASLKLVGGGFEVFDRVAAVIDTIIDQVDPHDEAAVDRAVAAIKAVFAGLDWLPLPFRDILDGKNHLPANKLRLRLFKPETGFMGRGSYRQHFFGDRSLADVVWAFVQEELKYSRPSLALKHRLDYAAKHE
;
A
#
# COMPACT_ATOMS: atom_id res chain seq x y z
N LEU A 1 5.72 -5.90 0.11
CA LEU A 1 5.47 -4.58 0.73
C LEU A 1 5.55 -3.44 -0.29
N GLY A 2 6.64 -3.34 -1.07
CA GLY A 2 6.84 -2.25 -2.03
C GLY A 2 5.74 -2.08 -3.10
N ALA A 3 5.28 -3.15 -3.74
CA ALA A 3 4.17 -3.08 -4.70
C ALA A 3 2.86 -2.56 -4.07
N TYR A 4 2.71 -2.75 -2.77
CA TYR A 4 1.51 -2.39 -2.05
C TYR A 4 1.51 -0.92 -1.62
N THR A 5 2.66 -0.39 -1.20
CA THR A 5 2.85 1.05 -1.02
C THR A 5 2.61 1.82 -2.32
N GLU A 6 2.97 1.25 -3.48
CA GLU A 6 2.68 1.85 -4.80
C GLU A 6 1.20 1.95 -5.07
N LEU A 7 0.48 0.84 -4.84
CA LEU A 7 -0.96 0.79 -5.04
C LEU A 7 -1.66 1.88 -4.23
N ILE A 8 -1.21 2.09 -2.98
CA ILE A 8 -1.81 3.07 -2.09
C ILE A 8 -1.48 4.49 -2.49
N LYS A 9 -0.23 4.76 -2.90
CA LYS A 9 0.13 6.08 -3.43
C LYS A 9 -0.66 6.43 -4.69
N LEU A 10 -0.86 5.47 -5.59
CA LEU A 10 -1.66 5.67 -6.81
C LEU A 10 -3.12 6.02 -6.51
N HIS A 11 -3.77 5.25 -5.63
CA HIS A 11 -5.16 5.53 -5.23
C HIS A 11 -5.23 6.89 -4.54
N SER A 12 -4.32 7.15 -3.60
CA SER A 12 -4.34 8.41 -2.86
C SER A 12 -4.05 9.63 -3.73
N ALA A 13 -3.11 9.53 -4.67
CA ALA A 13 -2.81 10.61 -5.62
C ALA A 13 -4.01 10.90 -6.54
N HIS A 14 -4.72 9.86 -6.96
CA HIS A 14 -5.95 10.02 -7.75
C HIS A 14 -7.04 10.79 -6.98
N PHE A 15 -7.17 10.57 -5.66
CA PHE A 15 -8.13 11.32 -4.84
C PHE A 15 -7.70 12.74 -4.47
N GLN A 16 -6.40 12.94 -4.30
CA GLN A 16 -5.87 14.25 -3.91
C GLN A 16 -5.76 15.21 -5.09
N ALA A 17 -5.58 14.68 -6.30
CA ALA A 17 -5.43 15.49 -7.49
C ALA A 17 -6.72 16.24 -7.84
N VAL A 18 -6.59 17.56 -8.00
CA VAL A 18 -7.68 18.43 -8.45
C VAL A 18 -7.75 18.41 -9.99
N ASP A 19 -6.63 18.14 -10.64
CA ASP A 19 -6.47 18.10 -12.08
C ASP A 19 -5.41 17.08 -12.51
N ARG A 20 -5.26 16.91 -13.82
CA ARG A 20 -4.29 15.96 -14.39
C ARG A 20 -2.84 16.34 -14.08
N TYR A 21 -2.53 17.62 -13.94
CA TYR A 21 -1.15 18.09 -13.69
C TYR A 21 -0.71 17.77 -12.25
N SER A 22 -1.54 18.12 -11.28
CA SER A 22 -1.37 17.80 -9.86
C SER A 22 -1.32 16.29 -9.62
N TYR A 23 -2.10 15.50 -10.37
CA TYR A 23 -1.96 14.04 -10.37
C TYR A 23 -0.56 13.59 -10.80
N PHE A 24 -0.09 14.03 -11.98
CA PHE A 24 1.21 13.63 -12.50
C PHE A 24 2.37 14.09 -11.61
N ALA A 25 2.28 15.29 -11.03
CA ALA A 25 3.27 15.78 -10.07
C ALA A 25 3.38 14.85 -8.83
N GLN A 26 2.25 14.31 -8.35
CA GLN A 26 2.26 13.40 -7.21
C GLN A 26 2.80 12.00 -7.55
N VAL A 27 2.48 11.47 -8.74
CA VAL A 27 2.91 10.13 -9.15
C VAL A 27 4.30 10.09 -9.77
N ALA A 28 4.89 11.25 -10.13
CA ALA A 28 6.25 11.33 -10.64
C ALA A 28 7.32 10.83 -9.65
N SER A 29 6.99 10.81 -8.35
CA SER A 29 7.87 10.28 -7.30
C SER A 29 7.81 8.76 -7.13
N LEU A 30 6.92 8.07 -7.85
CA LEU A 30 6.82 6.61 -7.82
C LEU A 30 8.05 5.97 -8.46
N LYS A 31 8.61 4.98 -7.78
CA LYS A 31 9.79 4.23 -8.26
C LYS A 31 9.44 2.80 -8.67
N LEU A 32 8.15 2.51 -8.91
CA LEU A 32 7.59 1.17 -9.07
C LEU A 32 7.70 0.28 -7.81
N VAL A 33 8.28 0.81 -6.73
CA VAL A 33 8.41 0.17 -5.42
C VAL A 33 8.47 1.25 -4.34
N GLY A 34 7.82 1.02 -3.19
CA GLY A 34 7.94 1.87 -2.00
C GLY A 34 7.06 3.13 -1.94
N GLY A 35 6.42 3.54 -3.03
CA GLY A 35 5.45 4.62 -3.10
C GLY A 35 6.11 5.99 -3.09
N GLY A 36 7.40 6.05 -3.44
CA GLY A 36 8.25 7.22 -3.22
C GLY A 36 8.53 7.51 -1.73
N PHE A 37 8.23 6.57 -0.82
CA PHE A 37 8.35 6.78 0.61
C PHE A 37 9.77 6.50 1.09
N GLU A 38 10.53 7.53 1.48
CA GLU A 38 11.94 7.37 1.88
C GLU A 38 12.14 6.41 3.06
N VAL A 39 11.17 6.28 3.96
CA VAL A 39 11.25 5.31 5.07
C VAL A 39 11.25 3.89 4.52
N PHE A 40 10.51 3.62 3.44
CA PHE A 40 10.58 2.31 2.77
C PHE A 40 11.99 2.08 2.21
N ASP A 41 12.59 3.06 1.53
CA ASP A 41 13.95 2.94 0.97
C ASP A 41 14.97 2.64 2.09
N ARG A 42 14.85 3.31 3.24
CA ARG A 42 15.70 3.04 4.42
C ARG A 42 15.51 1.63 4.97
N VAL A 43 14.27 1.16 5.10
CA VAL A 43 13.97 -0.20 5.57
C VAL A 43 14.52 -1.24 4.60
N ALA A 44 14.35 -1.03 3.29
CA ALA A 44 14.89 -1.90 2.26
C ALA A 44 16.42 -2.00 2.38
N ALA A 45 17.12 -0.88 2.47
CA ALA A 45 18.58 -0.86 2.61
C ALA A 45 19.08 -1.61 3.87
N VAL A 46 18.37 -1.50 4.99
CA VAL A 46 18.70 -2.25 6.22
C VAL A 46 18.51 -3.75 6.00
N ILE A 47 17.41 -4.16 5.37
CA ILE A 47 17.13 -5.58 5.10
C ILE A 47 18.15 -6.14 4.10
N ASP A 48 18.47 -5.42 3.04
CA ASP A 48 19.48 -5.82 2.05
C ASP A 48 20.85 -6.00 2.73
N THR A 49 21.23 -5.08 3.61
CA THR A 49 22.47 -5.20 4.40
C THR A 49 22.49 -6.45 5.28
N ILE A 50 21.35 -6.83 5.87
CA ILE A 50 21.24 -8.08 6.64
C ILE A 50 21.43 -9.27 5.73
N ILE A 51 20.76 -9.29 4.58
CA ILE A 51 20.82 -10.40 3.61
C ILE A 51 22.23 -10.57 3.05
N ASP A 52 22.91 -9.48 2.70
CA ASP A 52 24.25 -9.48 2.13
C ASP A 52 25.32 -10.11 3.05
N GLN A 53 25.05 -10.16 4.35
CA GLN A 53 25.96 -10.71 5.36
C GLN A 53 25.70 -12.19 5.68
N VAL A 54 24.68 -12.80 5.07
CA VAL A 54 24.25 -14.17 5.39
C VAL A 54 24.87 -15.16 4.44
N ASP A 55 25.54 -16.17 5.00
CA ASP A 55 25.85 -17.38 4.27
C ASP A 55 24.57 -18.23 4.14
N PRO A 56 24.03 -18.45 2.92
CA PRO A 56 22.81 -19.24 2.73
C PRO A 56 23.00 -20.73 3.04
N HIS A 57 24.24 -21.20 3.25
CA HIS A 57 24.54 -22.57 3.63
C HIS A 57 24.67 -22.77 5.14
N ASP A 58 24.72 -21.70 5.94
CA ASP A 58 24.64 -21.76 7.40
C ASP A 58 23.18 -21.53 7.83
N GLU A 59 22.48 -22.63 8.14
CA GLU A 59 21.08 -22.62 8.60
C GLU A 59 20.89 -21.72 9.83
N ALA A 60 21.86 -21.69 10.76
CA ALA A 60 21.78 -20.86 11.94
C ALA A 60 21.98 -19.36 11.60
N ALA A 61 22.79 -19.03 10.58
CA ALA A 61 22.90 -17.66 10.08
C ALA A 61 21.61 -17.19 9.41
N VAL A 62 20.99 -18.06 8.62
CA VAL A 62 19.69 -17.81 7.99
C VAL A 62 18.62 -17.54 9.06
N ASP A 63 18.54 -18.38 10.09
CA ASP A 63 17.56 -18.18 11.18
C ASP A 63 17.76 -16.86 11.92
N ARG A 64 19.02 -16.50 12.23
CA ARG A 64 19.34 -15.20 12.84
C ARG A 64 18.93 -14.03 11.96
N ALA A 65 19.16 -14.12 10.66
CA ALA A 65 18.79 -13.08 9.71
C ALA A 65 17.27 -12.93 9.57
N VAL A 66 16.55 -14.05 9.49
CA VAL A 66 15.08 -14.05 9.50
C VAL A 66 14.54 -13.37 10.76
N ALA A 67 15.09 -13.71 11.93
CA ALA A 67 14.69 -13.07 13.19
C ALA A 67 14.97 -11.56 13.19
N ALA A 68 16.14 -11.13 12.70
CA ALA A 68 16.51 -9.72 12.59
C ALA A 68 15.58 -8.94 11.64
N ILE A 69 15.28 -9.49 10.47
CA ILE A 69 14.36 -8.90 9.49
C ILE A 69 12.94 -8.78 10.08
N LYS A 70 12.46 -9.82 10.80
CA LYS A 70 11.17 -9.76 11.50
C LYS A 70 11.13 -8.66 12.55
N ALA A 71 12.23 -8.47 13.30
CA ALA A 71 12.33 -7.40 14.29
C ALA A 71 12.28 -6.00 13.65
N VAL A 72 12.93 -5.81 12.49
CA VAL A 72 12.83 -4.56 11.70
C VAL A 72 11.36 -4.28 11.36
N PHE A 73 10.64 -5.27 10.83
CA PHE A 73 9.22 -5.11 10.48
C PHE A 73 8.31 -4.88 11.69
N ALA A 74 8.58 -5.54 12.82
CA ALA A 74 7.81 -5.37 14.05
C ALA A 74 7.91 -3.93 14.61
N GLY A 75 9.06 -3.27 14.40
CA GLY A 75 9.29 -1.88 14.78
C GLY A 75 8.57 -0.85 13.89
N LEU A 76 7.99 -1.24 12.76
CA LEU A 76 7.27 -0.34 11.88
C LEU A 76 5.84 -0.12 12.37
N ASP A 77 5.60 1.04 12.97
CA ASP A 77 4.28 1.51 13.43
C ASP A 77 3.24 1.60 12.30
N TRP A 78 3.69 1.92 11.09
CA TRP A 78 2.87 2.02 9.89
C TRP A 78 2.63 0.69 9.17
N LEU A 79 3.30 -0.41 9.57
CA LEU A 79 3.14 -1.69 8.90
C LEU A 79 1.73 -2.26 9.15
N PRO A 80 0.94 -2.51 8.10
CA PRO A 80 -0.44 -2.95 8.26
C PRO A 80 -0.53 -4.36 8.85
N LEU A 81 -1.56 -4.60 9.67
CA LEU A 81 -1.79 -5.89 10.34
C LEU A 81 -1.73 -7.11 9.42
N PRO A 82 -2.30 -7.12 8.19
CA PRO A 82 -2.19 -8.28 7.31
C PRO A 82 -0.75 -8.64 6.90
N PHE A 83 0.17 -7.67 6.88
CA PHE A 83 1.59 -7.96 6.64
C PHE A 83 2.26 -8.54 7.87
N ARG A 84 1.91 -8.04 9.07
CA ARG A 84 2.36 -8.62 10.34
C ARG A 84 1.92 -10.08 10.43
N ASP A 85 0.66 -10.36 10.12
CA ASP A 85 0.11 -11.71 10.10
C ASP A 85 0.87 -12.67 9.15
N ILE A 86 1.41 -12.17 8.03
CA ILE A 86 2.22 -12.98 7.10
C ILE A 86 3.59 -13.26 7.67
N LEU A 87 4.22 -12.26 8.29
CA LEU A 87 5.51 -12.43 8.97
C LEU A 87 5.40 -13.42 10.14
N ASP A 88 4.22 -13.54 10.73
CA ASP A 88 3.87 -14.51 11.77
C ASP A 88 3.45 -15.89 11.22
N GLY A 89 3.59 -16.12 9.91
CA GLY A 89 3.43 -17.44 9.31
C GLY A 89 2.11 -17.68 8.57
N LYS A 90 1.30 -16.65 8.29
CA LYS A 90 0.19 -16.82 7.32
C LYS A 90 0.72 -16.98 5.90
N ASN A 91 0.22 -18.01 5.22
CA ASN A 91 0.68 -18.41 3.89
C ASN A 91 0.21 -17.52 2.72
N HIS A 92 -0.71 -16.58 2.94
CA HIS A 92 -1.19 -15.71 1.87
C HIS A 92 -1.75 -14.38 2.40
N LEU A 93 -1.60 -13.33 1.58
CA LEU A 93 -2.44 -12.14 1.70
C LEU A 93 -3.89 -12.55 1.35
N PRO A 94 -4.90 -12.10 2.12
CA PRO A 94 -6.29 -12.31 1.74
C PRO A 94 -6.55 -11.69 0.35
N ALA A 95 -7.37 -12.38 -0.47
CA ALA A 95 -7.59 -12.03 -1.88
C ALA A 95 -8.11 -10.59 -2.11
N ASN A 96 -8.79 -10.01 -1.12
CA ASN A 96 -9.26 -8.63 -1.17
C ASN A 96 -8.12 -7.69 -0.77
N LYS A 97 -7.50 -7.09 -1.79
CA LYS A 97 -6.29 -6.25 -1.69
C LYS A 97 -6.44 -5.02 -0.79
N LEU A 98 -7.66 -4.61 -0.47
CA LEU A 98 -7.98 -3.44 0.34
C LEU A 98 -9.12 -3.75 1.33
N ARG A 99 -8.78 -4.13 2.57
CA ARG A 99 -9.76 -4.26 3.67
C ARG A 99 -9.89 -2.95 4.45
N LEU A 100 -11.09 -2.65 4.94
CA LEU A 100 -11.31 -1.54 5.88
C LEU A 100 -10.41 -1.61 7.15
N ARG A 101 -9.99 -2.82 7.55
CA ARG A 101 -9.05 -3.04 8.67
C ARG A 101 -7.65 -2.44 8.44
N LEU A 102 -7.30 -2.10 7.20
CA LEU A 102 -6.06 -1.40 6.85
C LEU A 102 -6.09 0.08 7.25
N PHE A 103 -7.30 0.63 7.44
CA PHE A 103 -7.53 2.03 7.80
C PHE A 103 -7.79 2.22 9.30
N LYS A 104 -7.38 1.25 10.14
CA LYS A 104 -7.51 1.41 11.60
C LYS A 104 -6.69 2.64 12.06
N PRO A 105 -7.27 3.57 12.84
CA PRO A 105 -6.58 4.80 13.26
C PRO A 105 -5.34 4.54 14.13
N GLU A 106 -5.36 3.43 14.87
CA GLU A 106 -4.33 3.10 15.85
C GLU A 106 -3.17 2.27 15.26
N THR A 107 -3.38 1.62 14.10
CA THR A 107 -2.39 0.72 13.46
C THR A 107 -2.58 0.67 11.94
N GLY A 108 -1.48 0.64 11.16
CA GLY A 108 -1.51 0.55 9.70
C GLY A 108 -1.43 1.91 8.98
N PHE A 109 -2.00 2.01 7.78
CA PHE A 109 -1.86 3.17 6.88
C PHE A 109 -2.31 4.51 7.48
N MET A 110 -3.17 4.43 8.48
CA MET A 110 -3.80 5.56 9.14
C MET A 110 -3.19 5.89 10.51
N GLY A 111 -2.12 5.19 10.88
CA GLY A 111 -1.32 5.51 12.06
C GLY A 111 -0.76 6.94 12.01
N ARG A 112 -0.42 7.50 13.17
CA ARG A 112 0.20 8.83 13.26
C ARG A 112 1.62 8.81 12.65
N GLY A 113 2.10 9.94 12.14
CA GLY A 113 3.51 10.11 11.73
C GLY A 113 3.73 10.31 10.22
N SER A 114 5.00 10.18 9.81
CA SER A 114 5.49 10.48 8.45
C SER A 114 4.81 9.66 7.36
N TYR A 115 4.36 8.46 7.69
CA TYR A 115 3.62 7.58 6.80
C TYR A 115 2.30 8.23 6.33
N ARG A 116 1.46 8.67 7.27
CA ARG A 116 0.16 9.27 6.93
C ARG A 116 0.34 10.53 6.09
N GLN A 117 1.30 11.39 6.45
CA GLN A 117 1.57 12.61 5.69
C GLN A 117 1.97 12.29 4.24
N HIS A 118 2.86 11.32 4.04
CA HIS A 118 3.37 10.95 2.71
C HIS A 118 2.28 10.44 1.77
N PHE A 119 1.39 9.60 2.29
CA PHE A 119 0.37 8.95 1.49
C PHE A 119 -0.94 9.75 1.43
N PHE A 120 -1.38 10.41 2.50
CA PHE A 120 -2.72 11.01 2.60
C PHE A 120 -2.73 12.53 2.86
N GLY A 121 -1.57 13.15 3.08
CA GLY A 121 -1.45 14.57 3.42
C GLY A 121 -2.35 14.94 4.59
N ASP A 122 -3.06 16.06 4.46
CA ASP A 122 -3.93 16.62 5.51
C ASP A 122 -5.39 16.12 5.43
N ARG A 123 -5.68 15.14 4.57
CA ARG A 123 -7.06 14.64 4.40
C ARG A 123 -7.54 13.92 5.65
N SER A 124 -8.83 14.06 5.96
CA SER A 124 -9.42 13.37 7.09
C SER A 124 -9.55 11.86 6.81
N LEU A 125 -9.62 11.05 7.87
CA LEU A 125 -9.84 9.60 7.74
C LEU A 125 -11.13 9.27 7.00
N ALA A 126 -12.19 10.06 7.26
CA ALA A 126 -13.49 9.88 6.62
C ALA A 126 -13.40 10.13 5.11
N ASP A 127 -12.67 11.18 4.69
CA ASP A 127 -12.51 11.51 3.27
C ASP A 127 -11.80 10.37 2.52
N VAL A 128 -10.74 9.81 3.11
CA VAL A 128 -10.00 8.72 2.47
C VAL A 128 -10.84 7.45 2.39
N VAL A 129 -11.51 7.06 3.47
CA VAL A 129 -12.37 5.87 3.46
C VAL A 129 -13.52 6.03 2.46
N TRP A 130 -14.16 7.20 2.43
CA TRP A 130 -15.24 7.51 1.50
C TRP A 130 -14.77 7.43 0.05
N ALA A 131 -13.62 8.03 -0.25
CA ALA A 131 -12.95 7.96 -1.53
C ALA A 131 -12.74 6.51 -2.00
N PHE A 132 -12.14 5.66 -1.16
CA PHE A 132 -11.91 4.25 -1.48
C PHE A 132 -13.21 3.47 -1.74
N VAL A 133 -14.26 3.71 -0.95
CA VAL A 133 -15.58 3.09 -1.15
C VAL A 133 -16.19 3.55 -2.47
N GLN A 134 -16.12 4.84 -2.79
CA GLN A 134 -16.62 5.36 -4.07
C GLN A 134 -15.92 4.73 -5.27
N GLU A 135 -14.61 4.49 -5.18
CA GLU A 135 -13.83 3.88 -6.25
C GLU A 135 -14.14 2.39 -6.44
N GLU A 136 -14.25 1.63 -5.35
CA GLU A 136 -14.72 0.24 -5.42
C GLU A 136 -16.11 0.14 -6.06
N LEU A 137 -17.03 1.04 -5.73
CA LEU A 137 -18.36 1.08 -6.34
C LEU A 137 -18.28 1.48 -7.83
N LYS A 138 -17.49 2.52 -8.16
CA LYS A 138 -17.33 3.03 -9.52
C LYS A 138 -16.71 2.01 -10.48
N TYR A 139 -15.76 1.20 -10.01
CA TYR A 139 -15.11 0.15 -10.81
C TYR A 139 -15.61 -1.27 -10.49
N SER A 140 -16.72 -1.39 -9.76
CA SER A 140 -17.36 -2.68 -9.56
C SER A 140 -17.82 -3.29 -10.89
N ARG A 141 -17.76 -4.62 -11.01
CA ARG A 141 -18.28 -5.34 -12.19
C ARG A 141 -19.71 -4.92 -12.58
N PRO A 142 -20.69 -4.78 -11.65
CA PRO A 142 -22.03 -4.35 -12.02
C PRO A 142 -22.08 -2.91 -12.55
N SER A 143 -21.32 -1.97 -11.99
CA SER A 143 -21.31 -0.58 -12.48
C SER A 143 -20.66 -0.46 -13.86
N LEU A 144 -19.57 -1.20 -14.10
CA LEU A 144 -18.94 -1.29 -15.41
C LEU A 144 -19.87 -1.95 -16.44
N ALA A 145 -20.56 -3.03 -16.07
CA ALA A 145 -21.52 -3.69 -16.96
C ALA A 145 -22.69 -2.76 -17.34
N LEU A 146 -23.19 -1.97 -16.39
CA LEU A 146 -24.22 -0.97 -16.66
C LEU A 146 -23.71 0.14 -17.58
N LYS A 147 -22.50 0.65 -17.32
CA LYS A 147 -21.88 1.69 -18.15
C LYS A 147 -21.67 1.22 -19.58
N HIS A 148 -21.14 -0.01 -19.76
CA HIS A 148 -20.98 -0.61 -21.09
C HIS A 148 -22.32 -0.77 -21.82
N ARG A 149 -23.41 -1.10 -21.12
CA ARG A 149 -24.75 -1.18 -21.72
C ARG A 149 -25.28 0.18 -22.18
N LEU A 150 -25.08 1.23 -21.37
CA LEU A 150 -25.49 2.59 -21.71
C LEU A 150 -24.66 3.16 -22.87
N ASP A 151 -23.34 2.97 -22.86
CA ASP A 151 -22.44 3.40 -23.94
C ASP A 151 -22.73 2.66 -25.26
N TYR A 152 -23.15 1.38 -25.19
CA TYR A 152 -23.59 0.61 -26.35
C TYR A 152 -24.91 1.13 -26.92
N ALA A 153 -25.88 1.44 -26.06
CA ALA A 153 -27.16 2.02 -26.48
C ALA A 153 -26.97 3.39 -27.15
N ALA A 154 -26.15 4.27 -26.56
CA ALA A 154 -25.88 5.61 -27.09
C ALA A 154 -25.06 5.63 -28.40
N LYS A 155 -24.40 4.52 -28.76
CA LYS A 155 -23.68 4.37 -30.04
C LYS A 155 -24.55 3.79 -31.16
N HIS A 156 -25.74 3.28 -30.81
CA HIS A 156 -26.64 2.59 -31.74
C HIS A 156 -28.04 3.22 -31.80
N GLU A 157 -28.21 4.40 -31.21
CA GLU A 157 -29.16 5.44 -31.62
C GLU A 157 -28.50 6.37 -32.65
#